data_AF-A0A3S0GZD8-F1
#
_entry.id   AF-A0A3S0GZD8-F1
#
_cell.length_a   1.000
_cell.length_b   1.000
_cell.length_c   1.000
_cell.angle_alpha   90.00
_cell.angle_beta   90.00
_cell.angle_gamma   90.00
#
_symmetry.space_group_name_H-M   'P 1'
#
loop_
_entity.id
_entity.type
_entity.pdbx_description
1 polymer ?
#
loop_
_entity_poly.entity_id
_entity_poly.type
_entity_poly.pdbx_seq_one_letter_code
_entity_poly.pdbx_strand_id
1 'polypeptide(L)'
;MAANALVQTRIDADIKERSTEVLDNIGLTVSDVMRIVLTRVAKEGALPAGLTVDAAAHDAWFRTKVQEALDDPRPGVDHEQVEARFAKRRTAAVHKLNQGHA
;
A
#
# COMPACT_ATOMS: atom_id res chain seq x y z
N MET A 1 15.20 -30.06 4.93
CA MET A 1 14.56 -29.97 3.60
C MET A 1 13.72 -28.71 3.59
N ALA A 2 13.84 -27.85 2.58
CA ALA A 2 12.94 -26.71 2.46
C ALA A 2 11.53 -27.25 2.15
N ALA A 3 10.60 -27.06 3.08
CA ALA A 3 9.22 -27.49 2.89
C ALA A 3 8.55 -26.56 1.87
N ASN A 4 8.50 -26.98 0.61
CA ASN A 4 7.74 -26.26 -0.41
C ASN A 4 6.25 -26.50 -0.16
N ALA A 5 5.59 -25.57 0.52
CA ALA A 5 4.15 -25.59 0.71
C ALA A 5 3.46 -25.24 -0.62
N LEU A 6 2.53 -26.10 -1.06
CA LEU A 6 1.76 -25.89 -2.28
C LEU A 6 0.50 -25.08 -1.97
N VAL A 7 0.22 -24.09 -2.83
CA VAL A 7 -1.01 -23.31 -2.80
C VAL A 7 -1.87 -23.73 -4.00
N GLN A 8 -3.07 -24.26 -3.72
CA GLN A 8 -4.04 -24.65 -4.74
C GLN A 8 -5.32 -23.83 -4.57
N THR A 9 -5.78 -23.19 -5.65
CA THR A 9 -7.01 -22.39 -5.67
C THR A 9 -7.79 -22.74 -6.92
N ARG A 10 -9.13 -22.81 -6.82
CA ARG A 10 -10.02 -23.02 -7.97
C ARG A 10 -10.19 -21.70 -8.71
N ILE A 11 -10.08 -21.76 -10.04
CA ILE A 11 -10.28 -20.63 -10.93
C ILE A 11 -10.91 -21.14 -12.22
N ASP A 12 -11.65 -20.28 -12.90
CA ASP A 12 -12.18 -20.55 -14.23
C ASP A 12 -11.02 -20.79 -15.24
N ALA A 13 -11.22 -21.74 -16.17
CA ALA A 13 -10.18 -22.14 -17.11
C ALA A 13 -9.78 -20.98 -18.05
N ASP A 14 -10.76 -20.22 -18.53
CA ASP A 14 -10.54 -19.10 -19.46
C ASP A 14 -9.82 -17.93 -18.76
N ILE A 15 -10.07 -17.76 -17.45
CA ILE A 15 -9.34 -16.78 -16.64
C ILE A 15 -7.87 -17.23 -16.46
N LYS A 16 -7.64 -18.51 -16.17
CA LYS A 16 -6.28 -19.06 -16.02
C LYS A 16 -5.47 -18.85 -17.30
N GLU A 17 -6.05 -19.18 -18.45
CA GLU A 17 -5.37 -19.07 -19.74
C GLU A 17 -5.03 -17.61 -20.07
N ARG A 18 -6.02 -16.72 -20.06
CA ARG A 18 -5.80 -15.28 -20.33
C ARG A 18 -4.81 -14.63 -19.36
N SER A 19 -4.88 -14.99 -18.07
CA SER A 19 -3.95 -14.45 -17.08
C SER A 19 -2.51 -14.93 -17.32
N THR A 20 -2.35 -16.18 -17.78
CA THR A 20 -1.03 -16.73 -18.11
C THR A 20 -0.42 -15.96 -19.28
N GLU A 21 -1.18 -15.74 -20.35
CA GLU A 21 -0.71 -14.98 -21.52
C GLU A 21 -0.33 -13.53 -21.18
N VAL A 22 -1.18 -12.83 -20.39
CA VAL A 22 -0.90 -11.45 -19.98
C VAL A 22 0.36 -11.35 -19.12
N LEU A 23 0.57 -12.30 -18.21
CA LEU A 23 1.74 -12.30 -17.34
C LEU A 23 3.02 -12.69 -18.10
N ASP A 24 2.94 -13.63 -19.04
CA ASP A 24 4.07 -14.02 -19.89
C ASP A 24 4.56 -12.84 -20.74
N ASN A 25 3.66 -11.99 -21.24
CA ASN A 25 4.00 -10.78 -21.99
C ASN A 25 4.84 -9.76 -21.19
N ILE A 26 4.82 -9.84 -19.85
CA ILE A 26 5.65 -9.02 -18.96
C ILE A 26 6.74 -9.82 -18.26
N GLY A 27 6.98 -11.07 -18.68
CA GLY A 27 8.05 -11.94 -18.19
C GLY A 27 7.80 -12.53 -16.79
N LEU A 28 6.54 -12.69 -16.39
CA LEU A 28 6.16 -13.26 -15.09
C LEU A 28 5.30 -14.51 -15.26
N THR A 29 5.50 -15.51 -14.42
CA THR A 29 4.56 -16.64 -14.32
C THR A 29 3.49 -16.36 -13.26
N VAL A 30 2.36 -17.07 -13.33
CA VAL A 30 1.33 -17.07 -12.27
C VAL A 30 1.93 -17.40 -10.90
N SER A 31 2.93 -18.29 -10.86
CA SER A 31 3.61 -18.69 -9.64
C SER A 31 4.48 -17.56 -9.06
N ASP A 32 5.11 -16.74 -9.91
CA ASP A 32 5.88 -15.56 -9.46
C ASP A 32 4.96 -14.52 -8.82
N VAL A 33 3.84 -14.21 -9.49
CA VAL A 33 2.85 -13.26 -8.96
C VAL A 33 2.30 -13.74 -7.62
N MET A 34 1.90 -15.01 -7.52
CA MET A 34 1.39 -15.57 -6.26
C MET A 34 2.44 -15.55 -5.14
N ARG A 35 3.72 -15.84 -5.44
CA ARG A 35 4.81 -15.71 -4.47
C ARG A 35 4.96 -14.27 -3.99
N ILE A 36 4.95 -13.30 -4.90
CA ILE A 36 5.08 -11.87 -4.56
C ILE A 36 3.92 -11.44 -3.66
N VAL A 37 2.68 -11.72 -4.05
CA VAL A 37 1.48 -11.31 -3.32
C VAL A 37 1.46 -11.96 -1.93
N LEU A 38 1.65 -13.27 -1.82
CA LEU A 38 1.61 -13.97 -0.53
C LEU A 38 2.76 -13.56 0.40
N THR A 39 3.96 -13.30 -0.15
CA THR A 39 5.08 -12.77 0.63
C THR A 39 4.75 -11.38 1.17
N ARG A 40 4.13 -10.54 0.35
CA ARG A 40 3.75 -9.17 0.73
C ARG A 40 2.68 -9.18 1.81
N VAL A 41 1.65 -10.02 1.67
CA VAL A 41 0.63 -10.22 2.71
C VAL A 41 1.25 -10.68 4.03
N ALA A 42 2.15 -11.66 3.99
CA ALA A 42 2.81 -12.17 5.19
C ALA A 42 3.69 -11.12 5.90
N LYS A 43 4.31 -10.19 5.15
CA LYS A 43 5.19 -9.14 5.69
C LYS A 43 4.44 -7.89 6.13
N GLU A 44 3.45 -7.47 5.35
CA GLU A 44 2.76 -6.18 5.53
C GLU A 44 1.43 -6.34 6.30
N GLY A 45 0.93 -7.56 6.46
CA GLY A 45 -0.32 -7.85 7.18
C GLY A 45 -1.59 -7.39 6.44
N ALA A 46 -1.46 -6.98 5.18
CA ALA A 46 -2.56 -6.53 4.34
C ALA A 46 -2.36 -6.95 2.88
N LEU A 47 -3.44 -6.97 2.10
CA LEU A 47 -3.34 -7.15 0.66
C LEU A 47 -2.64 -5.95 0.00
N PRO A 48 -1.91 -6.16 -1.10
CA PRO A 48 -1.35 -5.06 -1.89
C PRO A 48 -2.43 -4.01 -2.20
N ALA A 49 -2.12 -2.73 -1.99
CA ALA A 49 -3.08 -1.64 -2.14
C ALA A 49 -3.85 -1.67 -3.48
N GLY A 50 -3.18 -1.99 -4.58
CA GLY A 50 -3.80 -2.08 -5.92
C GLY A 50 -4.76 -3.26 -6.13
N LEU A 51 -4.90 -4.19 -5.17
CA LEU A 51 -5.83 -5.32 -5.25
C LEU A 51 -7.12 -5.12 -4.45
N THR A 52 -7.15 -4.16 -3.52
CA THR A 52 -8.29 -3.96 -2.60
C THR A 52 -8.82 -2.54 -2.56
N VAL A 53 -7.99 -1.57 -2.94
CA VAL A 53 -8.43 -0.19 -3.06
C VAL A 53 -9.08 -0.05 -4.43
N ASP A 54 -10.39 0.22 -4.45
CA ASP A 54 -11.05 0.68 -5.65
C ASP A 54 -10.37 1.98 -6.11
N ALA A 55 -9.70 1.92 -7.26
CA ALA A 55 -8.98 3.06 -7.80
C ALA A 55 -9.91 4.26 -7.99
N ALA A 56 -11.18 4.03 -8.36
CA ALA A 56 -12.16 5.09 -8.51
C ALA A 56 -12.49 5.75 -7.16
N ALA A 57 -12.72 4.96 -6.11
CA ALA A 57 -12.92 5.48 -4.75
C ALA A 57 -11.71 6.25 -4.22
N HIS A 58 -10.49 5.77 -4.46
CA HIS A 58 -9.27 6.46 -4.08
C HIS A 58 -9.14 7.81 -4.80
N ASP A 59 -9.35 7.83 -6.11
CA ASP A 59 -9.25 9.05 -6.91
C ASP A 59 -10.33 10.07 -6.52
N ALA A 60 -11.54 9.62 -6.25
CA ALA A 60 -12.63 10.48 -5.77
C ALA A 60 -12.29 11.11 -4.41
N TRP A 61 -11.78 10.31 -3.48
CA TRP A 61 -11.31 10.81 -2.19
C TRP A 61 -10.16 11.81 -2.35
N PHE A 62 -9.17 11.48 -3.19
CA PHE A 62 -8.00 12.34 -3.42
C PHE A 62 -8.40 13.70 -4.01
N ARG A 63 -9.25 13.71 -5.06
CA ARG A 63 -9.76 14.95 -5.65
C ARG A 63 -10.55 15.79 -4.64
N THR A 64 -11.36 15.15 -3.81
CA THR A 64 -12.09 15.84 -2.73
C THR A 64 -11.12 16.53 -1.77
N LYS A 65 -10.06 15.84 -1.34
CA LYS A 65 -9.05 16.40 -0.43
C LYS A 65 -8.22 17.52 -1.07
N VAL A 66 -7.93 17.42 -2.37
CA VAL A 66 -7.28 18.49 -3.11
C VAL A 66 -8.18 19.72 -3.19
N GLN A 67 -9.46 19.54 -3.51
CA GLN A 67 -10.42 20.65 -3.58
C GLN A 67 -10.59 21.33 -2.21
N GLU A 68 -10.75 20.55 -1.13
CA GLU A 68 -10.78 21.08 0.24
C GLU A 68 -9.55 21.94 0.57
N ALA A 69 -8.36 21.56 0.09
CA ALA A 69 -7.12 22.31 0.32
C ALA A 69 -7.02 23.58 -0.54
N LEU A 70 -7.56 23.56 -1.77
CA LEU A 70 -7.64 24.73 -2.64
C LEU A 70 -8.66 25.76 -2.13
N ASP A 71 -9.76 25.30 -1.55
CA ASP A 71 -10.82 26.13 -0.99
C ASP A 71 -10.48 26.68 0.41
N ASP A 72 -9.40 26.19 1.03
CA ASP A 72 -8.97 26.62 2.36
C ASP A 72 -8.49 28.07 2.34
N PRO A 73 -9.16 29.01 3.04
CA PRO A 73 -8.79 30.43 3.01
C PRO A 73 -7.56 30.74 3.88
N ARG A 74 -7.01 29.76 4.60
CA ARG A 74 -5.85 29.97 5.46
C ARG A 74 -4.61 30.29 4.62
N PRO A 75 -3.76 31.23 5.08
CA PRO A 75 -2.52 31.51 4.39
C PRO A 75 -1.61 30.29 4.42
N GLY A 76 -0.79 30.15 3.36
CA GLY A 76 0.27 29.16 3.33
C GLY A 76 1.19 29.28 4.54
N VAL A 77 1.65 28.14 5.04
CA VAL A 77 2.60 28.10 6.17
C VAL A 77 4.01 28.06 5.61
N ASP A 78 4.91 28.88 6.18
CA ASP A 78 6.31 28.88 5.80
C ASP A 78 6.98 27.53 6.08
N HIS A 79 7.88 27.10 5.20
CA HIS A 79 8.56 25.82 5.28
C HIS A 79 9.33 25.64 6.60
N GLU A 80 10.01 26.68 7.11
CA GLU A 80 10.76 26.60 8.36
C GLU A 80 9.85 26.35 9.55
N GLN A 81 8.66 26.96 9.55
CA GLN A 81 7.68 26.79 10.60
C GLN A 81 7.07 25.38 10.58
N VAL A 82 6.85 24.82 9.39
CA VAL A 82 6.41 23.42 9.21
C VAL A 82 7.47 22.47 9.76
N GLU A 83 8.73 22.64 9.39
CA GLU A 83 9.85 21.81 9.84
C GLU A 83 10.01 21.83 11.36
N ALA A 84 10.01 23.01 11.97
CA ALA A 84 10.11 23.15 13.43
C ALA A 84 8.95 22.43 14.15
N ARG A 85 7.71 22.54 13.62
CA ARG A 85 6.53 21.87 14.17
C ARG A 85 6.65 20.36 14.06
N PHE A 86 7.06 19.81 12.92
CA PHE A 86 7.21 18.37 12.73
C PHE A 86 8.40 17.80 13.53
N ALA A 87 9.51 18.52 13.65
CA ALA A 87 10.63 18.14 14.51
C ALA A 87 10.18 17.94 15.97
N LYS A 88 9.39 18.88 16.51
CA LYS A 88 8.80 18.77 17.85
C LYS A 88 7.84 17.57 17.99
N ARG A 89 7.06 17.27 16.95
CA ARG A 89 6.15 16.10 16.96
C ARG A 89 6.93 14.78 16.93
N ARG A 90 8.01 14.70 16.14
CA ARG A 90 8.88 13.51 16.07
C ARG A 90 9.55 13.24 17.41
N THR A 91 10.13 14.25 18.06
CA THR A 91 10.76 14.07 19.38
C THR A 91 9.77 13.61 20.43
N ALA A 92 8.56 14.19 20.46
CA ALA A 92 7.50 13.76 21.37
C ALA A 92 7.01 12.32 21.10
N ALA A 93 6.90 11.91 19.83
CA ALA A 93 6.52 10.55 19.47
C ALA A 93 7.58 9.53 19.91
N VAL A 94 8.87 9.83 19.69
CA VAL A 94 10.00 9.00 20.14
C VAL A 94 9.99 8.85 21.66
N HIS A 95 9.78 9.94 22.39
CA HIS A 95 9.69 9.89 23.85
C HIS A 95 8.53 9.00 24.34
N LYS A 96 7.35 9.08 23.69
CA LYS A 96 6.20 8.22 24.00
C LYS A 96 6.47 6.74 23.75
N LEU A 97 7.15 6.40 22.65
CA LEU A 97 7.51 5.02 22.32
C LEU A 97 8.47 4.45 23.37
N ASN A 98 9.45 5.24 23.82
CA ASN A 98 10.40 4.81 24.85
C ASN A 98 9.76 4.67 26.23
N GLN A 99 8.67 5.39 26.51
CA GLN A 99 7.92 5.29 27.77
C GLN A 99 6.88 4.17 27.79
N GLY A 100 6.43 3.67 26.62
CA GLY A 100 5.48 2.56 26.51
C GLY A 100 6.13 1.17 26.51
N HIS A 101 7.45 1.08 26.64
CA HIS A 101 8.22 -0.17 26.71
C HIS A 101 8.77 -0.45 28.13
N ALA A 102 8.15 0.10 29.17
CA ALA A 102 8.46 -0.17 30.58
C ALA A 102 7.33 -0.94 31.25
#